data_AF-A0A0C3P048-F1
#
_entry.id   AF-A0A0C3P048-F1
#
_cell.length_a   1.000
_cell.length_b   1.000
_cell.length_c   1.000
_cell.angle_alpha   90.00
_cell.angle_beta   90.00
_cell.angle_gamma   90.00
#
_symmetry.space_group_name_H-M   'P 1'
#
loop_
_entity.id
_entity.type
_entity.pdbx_description
1 polymer ?
#
loop_
_entity_poly.entity_id
_entity_poly.type
_entity_poly.pdbx_seq_one_letter_code
_entity_poly.pdbx_strand_id
1 'polypeptide(L)'
;MAEAVPLFYRDQAETENASNFIKAFNCSMLFLNPLSTDAQKIQALANYLGTGSPAEHWYNDLTVTQHASWDNIVKVFNNRWPTTKSAMLTLEEYQTEPLEHKMAEEDVGAIKTVGCQKVWAHIKWVEEVMELARLAKIENGPTLIWQVKKQLPKAVKKLLDEEYKMWKEFMDDVKDLSTSKLKQEHQEIEERKRKEEEQDSRLIQKLEATKRATAADNTAQLQ
;
A
#
# COMPACT_ATOMS: atom_id res chain seq x y z
N MET A 1 24.67 -13.85 5.53
CA MET A 1 25.33 -12.77 6.27
C MET A 1 24.41 -12.41 7.43
N ALA A 2 24.92 -12.34 8.66
CA ALA A 2 24.10 -11.86 9.78
C ALA A 2 23.77 -10.39 9.55
N GLU A 3 22.49 -10.04 9.60
CA GLU A 3 22.05 -8.64 9.55
C GLU A 3 22.63 -7.92 10.78
N ALA A 4 23.28 -6.78 10.55
CA ALA A 4 23.86 -6.01 11.65
C ALA A 4 22.73 -5.44 12.50
N VAL A 5 22.69 -5.81 13.78
CA VAL A 5 21.70 -5.27 14.71
C VAL A 5 22.04 -3.79 14.96
N PRO A 6 21.15 -2.84 14.63
CA PRO A 6 21.41 -1.43 14.84
C PRO A 6 21.48 -1.12 16.34
N LEU A 7 22.23 -0.08 16.71
CA LEU A 7 22.20 0.46 18.07
C LEU A 7 20.80 0.99 18.39
N PHE A 8 20.36 0.79 19.63
CA PHE A 8 19.07 1.25 20.13
C PHE A 8 19.25 2.44 21.07
N TYR A 9 18.66 3.58 20.73
CA TYR A 9 18.78 4.82 21.49
C TYR A 9 17.50 5.20 22.24
N ARG A 10 16.34 4.91 21.64
CA ARG A 10 14.97 5.29 22.02
C ARG A 10 14.54 6.72 21.69
N ASP A 11 15.47 7.68 21.60
CA ASP A 11 15.15 9.09 21.33
C ASP A 11 14.76 9.39 19.88
N GLN A 12 15.00 8.47 18.94
CA GLN A 12 14.62 8.61 17.53
C GLN A 12 13.27 7.94 17.27
N ALA A 13 12.23 8.37 17.99
CA ALA A 13 10.93 7.72 18.08
C ALA A 13 10.21 7.46 16.74
N GLU A 14 10.62 8.12 15.65
CA GLU A 14 10.03 7.92 14.31
C GLU A 14 10.64 6.75 13.53
N THR A 15 11.85 6.28 13.85
CA THR A 15 12.55 5.24 13.08
C THR A 15 12.86 3.96 13.88
N GLU A 16 12.90 4.05 15.21
CA GLU A 16 13.29 2.93 16.08
C GLU A 16 12.09 2.13 16.62
N ASN A 17 11.90 0.91 16.13
CA ASN A 17 10.91 -0.03 16.68
C ASN A 17 11.57 -0.96 17.72
N ALA A 18 11.24 -0.75 19.00
CA ALA A 18 11.78 -1.52 20.12
C ALA A 18 11.55 -3.04 20.00
N SER A 19 10.39 -3.45 19.46
CA SER A 19 10.08 -4.86 19.24
C SER A 19 10.90 -5.48 18.10
N ASN A 20 11.21 -4.71 17.06
CA ASN A 20 12.08 -5.19 15.99
C ASN A 20 13.53 -5.29 16.46
N PHE A 21 14.00 -4.32 17.26
CA PHE A 21 15.34 -4.37 17.86
C PHE A 21 15.56 -5.63 18.70
N ILE A 22 14.68 -5.91 19.67
CA ILE A 22 14.87 -7.08 20.55
C ILE A 22 14.78 -8.41 19.77
N LYS A 23 13.95 -8.47 18.72
CA LYS A 23 13.90 -9.62 17.79
C LYS A 23 15.20 -9.77 17.01
N ALA A 24 15.73 -8.70 16.44
CA ALA A 24 16.98 -8.70 15.69
C ALA A 24 18.17 -9.10 16.59
N PHE A 25 18.25 -8.56 17.81
CA PHE A 25 19.24 -8.96 18.81
C PHE A 25 19.15 -10.46 19.13
N ASN A 26 17.95 -10.98 19.40
CA ASN A 26 17.75 -12.41 19.67
C ASN A 26 18.18 -13.29 18.50
N CYS A 27 17.82 -12.93 17.27
CA CYS A 27 18.25 -13.64 16.06
C CYS A 27 19.77 -13.63 15.90
N SER A 28 20.41 -12.48 16.14
CA SER A 28 21.88 -12.34 16.09
C SER A 28 22.56 -13.21 17.14
N MET A 29 22.06 -13.23 18.38
CA MET A 29 22.59 -14.08 19.45
C MET A 29 22.45 -15.56 19.12
N LEU A 30 21.32 -16.00 18.55
CA LEU A 30 21.13 -17.38 18.11
C LEU A 30 22.08 -17.77 16.97
N PHE A 31 22.39 -16.84 16.05
CA PHE A 31 23.26 -17.11 14.91
C PHE A 31 24.75 -17.10 15.29
N LEU A 32 25.19 -16.08 16.05
CA LEU A 32 26.60 -15.89 16.40
C LEU A 32 27.03 -16.74 17.59
N ASN A 33 26.11 -17.03 18.52
CA ASN A 33 26.41 -17.81 19.72
C ASN A 33 25.18 -18.62 20.18
N PRO A 34 24.85 -19.73 19.49
CA PRO A 34 23.66 -20.53 19.75
C PRO A 34 23.61 -21.16 21.15
N LEU A 35 24.76 -21.28 21.82
CA LEU A 35 24.88 -21.76 23.20
C LEU A 35 25.06 -20.64 24.22
N SER A 36 24.76 -19.39 23.84
CA SER A 36 24.87 -18.25 24.73
C SER A 36 23.96 -18.41 25.95
N THR A 37 24.59 -18.31 27.12
CA THR A 37 23.88 -18.25 28.39
C THR A 37 23.15 -16.91 28.54
N ASP A 38 22.15 -16.86 29.42
CA ASP A 38 21.45 -15.62 29.73
C ASP A 38 22.42 -14.53 30.18
N ALA A 39 23.39 -14.84 31.04
CA ALA A 39 24.39 -13.87 31.49
C ALA A 39 25.18 -13.25 30.31
N GLN A 40 25.56 -14.06 29.33
CA GLN A 40 26.26 -13.59 28.13
C GLN A 40 25.36 -12.74 27.23
N LYS A 41 24.08 -13.11 27.06
CA LYS A 41 23.10 -12.31 26.30
C LYS A 41 22.86 -10.96 26.96
N ILE A 42 22.68 -10.96 28.27
CA ILE A 42 22.46 -9.75 29.07
C ILE A 42 23.66 -8.82 28.97
N GLN A 43 24.89 -9.34 29.10
CA GLN A 43 26.09 -8.54 28.95
C GLN A 43 26.24 -8.01 27.51
N ALA A 44 25.95 -8.84 26.51
CA ALA A 44 26.03 -8.44 25.11
C ALA A 44 25.02 -7.34 24.77
N LEU A 45 23.83 -7.34 25.37
CA LEU A 45 22.78 -6.34 25.14
C LEU A 45 23.29 -4.90 25.35
N ALA A 46 24.12 -4.66 26.37
CA ALA A 46 24.69 -3.35 26.64
C ALA A 46 25.46 -2.76 25.44
N ASN A 47 26.14 -3.63 24.66
CA ASN A 47 26.90 -3.20 23.48
C ASN A 47 26.02 -2.76 22.31
N TYR A 48 24.71 -3.04 22.37
CA TYR A 48 23.73 -2.65 21.37
C TYR A 48 22.88 -1.46 21.82
N LEU A 49 23.18 -0.85 22.97
CA LEU A 49 22.54 0.37 23.44
C LEU A 49 23.43 1.55 23.11
N GLY A 50 22.84 2.64 22.62
CA GLY A 50 23.59 3.84 22.28
C GLY A 50 24.23 4.49 23.51
N THR A 51 25.49 4.90 23.43
CA THR A 51 26.17 5.57 24.55
C THR A 51 25.46 6.88 24.92
N GLY A 52 25.21 7.08 26.22
CA GLY A 52 24.48 8.22 26.76
C GLY A 52 22.99 8.24 26.42
N SER A 53 22.47 7.16 25.84
CA SER A 53 21.06 7.10 25.44
C SER A 53 20.13 6.77 26.61
N PRO A 54 18.84 7.14 26.52
CA PRO A 54 17.83 6.70 27.48
C PRO A 54 17.76 5.17 27.61
N ALA A 55 18.12 4.44 26.55
CA ALA A 55 18.15 2.99 26.58
C ALA A 55 19.32 2.46 27.44
N GLU A 56 20.50 3.03 27.30
CA GLU A 56 21.66 2.69 28.14
C GLU A 56 21.43 3.06 29.61
N HIS A 57 20.89 4.25 29.88
CA HIS A 57 20.51 4.65 31.24
C HIS A 57 19.49 3.69 31.87
N TRP A 58 18.46 3.31 31.11
CA TRP A 58 17.49 2.31 31.57
C TRP A 58 18.15 0.98 31.93
N TYR A 59 19.08 0.49 31.11
CA TYR A 59 19.77 -0.77 31.35
C TYR A 59 20.62 -0.70 32.63
N ASN A 60 21.31 0.42 32.84
CA ASN A 60 22.13 0.64 34.03
C ASN A 60 21.30 0.75 35.32
N ASP A 61 20.04 1.18 35.23
CA ASP A 61 19.12 1.33 36.36
C ASP A 61 18.39 0.02 36.73
N LEU A 62 18.66 -1.08 36.03
CA LEU A 62 18.01 -2.37 36.30
C LEU A 62 18.49 -2.99 37.62
N THR A 63 17.52 -3.48 38.39
CA THR A 63 17.78 -4.17 39.65
C THR A 63 18.39 -5.56 39.42
N VAL A 64 19.05 -6.11 40.46
CA VAL A 64 19.60 -7.47 40.44
C VAL A 64 18.57 -8.53 40.02
N THR A 65 17.33 -8.40 40.48
CA THR A 65 16.24 -9.33 40.13
C THR A 65 15.84 -9.22 38.66
N GLN A 66 15.88 -8.01 38.08
CA GLN A 66 15.59 -7.80 36.67
C GLN A 66 16.71 -8.32 35.77
N HIS A 67 17.96 -8.27 36.25
CA HIS A 67 19.14 -8.87 35.61
C HIS A 67 19.27 -10.39 35.77
N ALA A 68 18.38 -11.05 36.51
CA ALA A 68 18.53 -12.45 36.87
C ALA A 68 18.38 -13.44 35.69
N SER A 69 17.65 -13.06 34.65
CA SER A 69 17.43 -13.89 33.46
C SER A 69 17.14 -13.04 32.23
N TRP A 70 17.34 -13.63 31.05
CA TRP A 70 17.03 -12.95 29.79
C TRP A 70 15.53 -12.63 29.67
N ASP A 71 14.67 -13.54 30.13
CA ASP A 71 13.22 -13.34 30.14
C ASP A 71 12.82 -12.15 31.02
N ASN A 72 13.47 -11.95 32.16
CA ASN A 72 13.21 -10.80 33.03
C ASN A 72 13.57 -9.50 32.32
N ILE A 73 14.72 -9.44 31.64
CA ILE A 73 15.15 -8.29 30.83
C ILE A 73 14.15 -8.00 29.71
N VAL A 74 13.75 -9.01 28.92
CA VAL A 74 12.79 -8.83 27.83
C VAL A 74 11.44 -8.31 28.38
N LYS A 75 11.01 -8.81 29.53
CA LYS A 75 9.77 -8.35 30.19
C LYS A 75 9.86 -6.88 30.60
N VAL A 76 10.94 -6.46 31.28
CA VAL A 76 11.09 -5.07 31.69
C VAL A 76 11.33 -4.13 30.51
N PHE A 77 12.00 -4.62 29.46
CA PHE A 77 12.20 -3.91 28.20
C PHE A 77 10.86 -3.61 27.52
N ASN A 78 10.01 -4.62 27.34
CA ASN A 78 8.69 -4.47 26.72
C ASN A 78 7.73 -3.65 27.59
N ASN A 79 7.87 -3.66 28.91
CA ASN A 79 7.10 -2.78 29.79
C ASN A 79 7.52 -1.31 29.63
N ARG A 80 8.82 -1.04 29.49
CA ARG A 80 9.35 0.31 29.30
C ARG A 80 9.05 0.85 27.90
N TRP A 81 9.15 0.00 26.89
CA TRP A 81 8.94 0.31 25.49
C TRP A 81 7.93 -0.66 24.87
N PRO A 82 6.63 -0.48 25.19
CA PRO A 82 5.60 -1.34 24.66
C PRO A 82 5.59 -1.28 23.14
N THR A 83 5.30 -2.43 22.51
CA THR A 83 5.03 -2.48 21.08
C THR A 83 3.90 -1.49 20.80
N THR A 84 4.20 -0.44 20.03
CA THR A 84 3.15 0.42 19.48
C THR A 84 2.24 -0.50 18.70
N LYS A 85 1.01 -0.70 19.19
CA LYS A 85 0.00 -1.39 18.41
C LYS A 85 -0.10 -0.58 17.12
N SER A 86 0.14 -1.23 15.97
CA SER A 86 -0.23 -0.64 14.70
C SER A 86 -1.65 -0.13 14.87
N ALA A 87 -1.92 1.11 14.47
CA ALA A 87 -3.29 1.59 14.40
C ALA A 87 -4.03 0.57 13.53
N MET A 88 -4.83 -0.28 14.17
CA MET A 88 -5.69 -1.20 13.45
C MET A 88 -6.85 -0.29 13.08
N LEU A 89 -6.95 0.01 11.79
CA LEU A 89 -8.08 0.76 11.27
C LEU A 89 -9.36 0.08 11.78
N THR A 90 -10.36 0.89 12.09
CA THR A 90 -11.70 0.37 12.37
C THR A 90 -12.20 -0.41 11.15
N LEU A 91 -13.18 -1.29 11.35
CA LEU A 91 -13.78 -2.04 10.24
C LEU A 91 -14.31 -1.10 9.14
N GLU A 92 -14.81 0.07 9.54
CA GLU A 92 -15.33 1.12 8.66
C GLU A 92 -14.20 1.77 7.84
N GLU A 93 -13.06 2.08 8.46
CA GLU A 93 -11.88 2.59 7.77
C GLU A 93 -11.24 1.55 6.84
N TYR A 94 -11.26 0.25 7.20
CA TYR A 94 -10.83 -0.79 6.26
C TYR A 94 -11.78 -0.95 5.07
N GLN A 95 -13.05 -0.57 5.18
CA GLN A 95 -13.99 -0.60 4.05
C GLN A 95 -13.75 0.54 3.05
N THR A 96 -13.13 1.65 3.47
CA THR A 96 -12.77 2.74 2.53
C THR A 96 -11.54 2.40 1.72
N GLU A 97 -10.61 1.61 2.24
CA GLU A 97 -9.36 1.24 1.58
C GLU A 97 -9.56 0.54 0.20
N PRO A 98 -10.40 -0.51 0.04
CA PRO A 98 -10.72 -1.08 -1.27
C PRO A 98 -11.31 -0.07 -2.26
N LEU A 99 -12.02 0.94 -1.75
CA LEU A 99 -12.64 2.00 -2.56
C LEU A 99 -11.66 3.11 -2.94
N GLU A 100 -10.53 3.22 -2.26
CA GLU A 100 -9.49 4.20 -2.58
C GLU A 100 -8.38 3.59 -3.44
N HIS A 101 -8.23 2.26 -3.37
CA HIS A 101 -7.25 1.49 -4.13
C HIS A 101 -7.64 1.33 -5.61
N LYS A 102 -7.47 2.41 -6.37
CA LYS A 102 -7.82 2.48 -7.80
C LYS A 102 -6.71 1.96 -8.69
N MET A 103 -7.10 1.21 -9.72
CA MET A 103 -6.22 0.92 -10.85
C MET A 103 -6.17 2.14 -11.77
N ALA A 104 -4.95 2.62 -12.06
CA ALA A 104 -4.74 3.73 -12.97
C ALA A 104 -5.06 3.32 -14.42
N GLU A 105 -5.48 4.26 -15.27
CA GLU A 105 -5.86 3.95 -16.66
C GLU A 105 -4.61 3.55 -17.48
N GLU A 106 -3.46 4.16 -17.20
CA GLU A 106 -2.16 3.81 -17.77
C GLU A 106 -1.65 2.42 -17.38
N ASP A 107 -2.23 1.83 -16.33
CA ASP A 107 -1.85 0.50 -15.84
C ASP A 107 -2.59 -0.62 -16.58
N VAL A 108 -3.61 -0.28 -17.39
CA VAL A 108 -4.37 -1.26 -18.15
C VAL A 108 -3.49 -1.98 -19.16
N GLY A 109 -3.31 -3.29 -18.95
CA GLY A 109 -2.44 -4.10 -19.81
C GLY A 109 -0.95 -3.76 -19.68
N ALA A 110 -0.53 -3.07 -18.61
CA ALA A 110 0.86 -2.78 -18.29
C ALA A 110 1.50 -3.90 -17.44
N ILE A 111 2.83 -3.98 -17.50
CA ILE A 111 3.63 -4.84 -16.60
C ILE A 111 4.26 -3.94 -15.54
N LYS A 112 4.14 -4.34 -14.27
CA LYS A 112 4.79 -3.72 -13.13
C LYS A 112 5.88 -4.66 -12.60
N THR A 113 6.88 -4.08 -11.95
CA THR A 113 7.91 -4.83 -11.24
C THR A 113 7.52 -4.90 -9.77
N VAL A 114 7.32 -6.10 -9.23
CA VAL A 114 7.10 -6.35 -7.80
C VAL A 114 8.29 -7.16 -7.30
N GLY A 115 9.13 -6.56 -6.45
CA GLY A 115 10.43 -7.12 -6.10
C GLY A 115 11.30 -7.33 -7.34
N CYS A 116 11.68 -8.58 -7.63
CA CYS A 116 12.45 -8.95 -8.81
C CYS A 116 11.60 -9.57 -9.95
N GLN A 117 10.26 -9.53 -9.84
CA GLN A 117 9.36 -10.20 -10.78
C GLN A 117 8.54 -9.19 -11.60
N LYS A 118 8.35 -9.52 -12.89
CA LYS A 118 7.48 -8.80 -13.80
C LYS A 118 6.08 -9.41 -13.72
N VAL A 119 5.11 -8.62 -13.23
CA VAL A 119 3.73 -9.04 -13.02
C VAL A 119 2.79 -8.08 -13.77
N TRP A 120 1.71 -8.58 -14.33
CA TRP A 120 0.71 -7.70 -14.94
C TRP A 120 0.04 -6.83 -13.87
N ALA A 121 -0.19 -5.56 -14.19
CA ALA A 121 -0.70 -4.59 -13.22
C ALA A 121 -2.06 -5.00 -12.64
N HIS A 122 -2.93 -5.63 -13.44
CA HIS A 122 -4.23 -6.12 -12.97
C HIS A 122 -4.10 -7.28 -11.97
N ILE A 123 -3.10 -8.17 -12.13
CA ILE A 123 -2.84 -9.25 -11.19
C ILE A 123 -2.37 -8.66 -9.85
N LYS A 124 -1.43 -7.71 -9.91
CA LYS A 124 -0.93 -7.00 -8.72
C LYS A 124 -2.08 -6.30 -7.98
N TRP A 125 -2.91 -5.55 -8.71
CA TRP A 125 -4.07 -4.86 -8.15
C TRP A 125 -5.04 -5.83 -7.46
N VAL A 126 -5.32 -6.99 -8.07
CA VAL A 126 -6.17 -8.01 -7.44
C VAL A 126 -5.59 -8.50 -6.11
N GLU A 127 -4.28 -8.75 -6.05
CA GLU A 127 -3.63 -9.20 -4.81
C GLU A 127 -3.75 -8.15 -3.69
N GLU A 128 -3.50 -6.89 -4.02
CA GLU A 128 -3.61 -5.77 -3.08
C GLU A 128 -5.05 -5.58 -2.59
N VAL A 129 -6.05 -5.56 -3.50
CA VAL A 129 -7.46 -5.35 -3.12
C VAL A 129 -8.05 -6.56 -2.40
N MET A 130 -7.67 -7.79 -2.77
CA MET A 130 -8.14 -8.98 -2.05
C MET A 130 -7.63 -9.00 -0.61
N GLU A 131 -6.41 -8.51 -0.36
CA GLU A 131 -5.91 -8.37 1.01
C GLU A 131 -6.70 -7.31 1.80
N LEU A 132 -7.02 -6.17 1.18
CA LEU A 132 -7.89 -5.16 1.79
C LEU A 132 -9.29 -5.72 2.10
N ALA A 133 -9.87 -6.53 1.20
CA ALA A 133 -11.15 -7.19 1.43
C ALA A 133 -11.12 -8.16 2.63
N ARG A 134 -10.00 -8.88 2.83
CA ARG A 134 -9.80 -9.75 4.01
C ARG A 134 -9.66 -8.95 5.30
N LEU A 135 -8.91 -7.86 5.27
CA LEU A 135 -8.76 -6.95 6.41
C LEU A 135 -10.12 -6.34 6.80
N ALA A 136 -10.94 -5.99 5.82
CA ALA A 136 -12.31 -5.52 5.99
C ALA A 136 -13.32 -6.64 6.31
N LYS A 137 -12.92 -7.92 6.32
CA LYS A 137 -13.78 -9.10 6.57
C LYS A 137 -15.00 -9.17 5.65
N ILE A 138 -14.86 -8.69 4.41
CA ILE A 138 -15.93 -8.69 3.40
C ILE A 138 -15.72 -9.78 2.35
N GLU A 139 -14.62 -10.56 2.41
CA GLU A 139 -14.26 -11.48 1.32
C GLU A 139 -15.31 -12.57 1.04
N ASN A 140 -16.14 -12.88 2.04
CA ASN A 140 -17.14 -13.94 1.99
C ASN A 140 -18.55 -13.45 1.57
N GLY A 141 -18.66 -12.30 0.90
CA GLY A 141 -19.93 -11.79 0.40
C GLY A 141 -19.80 -10.72 -0.67
N PRO A 142 -20.91 -10.11 -1.12
CA PRO A 142 -20.92 -9.15 -2.23
C PRO A 142 -20.60 -7.70 -1.80
N THR A 143 -20.38 -7.46 -0.51
CA THR A 143 -20.22 -6.13 0.07
C THR A 143 -19.11 -5.36 -0.66
N LEU A 144 -19.43 -4.14 -1.11
CA LEU A 144 -18.58 -3.22 -1.88
C LEU A 144 -18.10 -3.67 -3.27
N ILE A 145 -18.37 -4.90 -3.72
CA ILE A 145 -17.87 -5.37 -5.04
C ILE A 145 -18.32 -4.45 -6.16
N TRP A 146 -19.61 -4.08 -6.20
CA TRP A 146 -20.12 -3.18 -7.23
C TRP A 146 -19.44 -1.81 -7.20
N GLN A 147 -19.15 -1.29 -6.00
CA GLN A 147 -18.50 0.01 -5.84
C GLN A 147 -17.06 -0.03 -6.32
N VAL A 148 -16.28 -1.05 -5.95
CA VAL A 148 -14.91 -1.25 -6.43
C VAL A 148 -14.89 -1.48 -7.95
N LYS A 149 -15.78 -2.35 -8.46
CA LYS A 149 -15.92 -2.58 -9.89
C LYS A 149 -16.22 -1.28 -10.63
N LYS A 150 -17.09 -0.40 -10.12
CA LYS A 150 -17.42 0.89 -10.76
C LYS A 150 -16.19 1.78 -10.96
N GLN A 151 -15.20 1.68 -10.09
CA GLN A 151 -14.00 2.51 -10.12
C GLN A 151 -12.91 1.99 -11.05
N LEU A 152 -12.98 0.72 -11.48
CA LEU A 152 -12.01 0.17 -12.42
C LEU A 152 -11.98 0.95 -13.76
N PRO A 153 -10.84 0.94 -14.45
CA PRO A 153 -10.73 1.44 -15.83
C PRO A 153 -11.83 0.88 -16.73
N LYS A 154 -12.32 1.70 -17.66
CA LYS A 154 -13.47 1.32 -18.52
C LYS A 154 -13.17 0.08 -19.36
N ALA A 155 -11.92 -0.07 -19.82
CA ALA A 155 -11.45 -1.24 -20.55
C ALA A 155 -11.57 -2.53 -19.73
N VAL A 156 -11.26 -2.48 -18.43
CA VAL A 156 -11.36 -3.63 -17.52
C VAL A 156 -12.84 -3.94 -17.25
N LYS A 157 -13.64 -2.93 -16.88
CA LYS A 157 -15.07 -3.11 -16.51
C LYS A 157 -15.90 -3.79 -17.60
N LYS A 158 -15.62 -3.50 -18.87
CA LYS A 158 -16.35 -4.09 -20.00
C LYS A 158 -16.14 -5.59 -20.18
N LEU A 159 -15.03 -6.11 -19.66
CA LEU A 159 -14.66 -7.51 -19.82
C LEU A 159 -15.10 -8.38 -18.63
N LEU A 160 -15.78 -7.78 -17.64
CA LEU A 160 -16.23 -8.43 -16.43
C LEU A 160 -17.74 -8.63 -16.45
N ASP A 161 -18.22 -9.68 -15.78
CA ASP A 161 -19.63 -9.98 -15.62
C ASP A 161 -20.36 -8.90 -14.82
N GLU A 162 -21.66 -8.76 -15.03
CA GLU A 162 -22.48 -7.71 -14.44
C GLU A 162 -22.51 -7.77 -12.91
N GLU A 163 -22.66 -8.98 -12.35
CA GLU A 163 -22.86 -9.23 -10.93
C GLU A 163 -21.93 -10.34 -10.41
N TYR A 164 -21.47 -10.16 -9.17
CA TYR A 164 -20.62 -11.11 -8.46
C TYR A 164 -21.17 -11.32 -7.05
N LYS A 165 -21.18 -12.58 -6.58
CA LYS A 165 -21.69 -12.91 -5.25
C LYS A 165 -20.57 -12.96 -4.22
N MET A 166 -19.35 -13.22 -4.67
CA MET A 166 -18.18 -13.37 -3.82
C MET A 166 -17.00 -12.55 -4.35
N TRP A 167 -16.19 -11.98 -3.45
CA TRP A 167 -14.96 -11.28 -3.83
C TRP A 167 -14.01 -12.18 -4.60
N LYS A 168 -13.94 -13.46 -4.22
CA LYS A 168 -13.10 -14.43 -4.91
C LYS A 168 -13.46 -14.56 -6.40
N GLU A 169 -14.76 -14.68 -6.71
CA GLU A 169 -15.25 -14.77 -8.10
C GLU A 169 -14.85 -13.53 -8.90
N PHE A 170 -15.13 -12.35 -8.35
CA PHE A 170 -14.76 -11.07 -8.97
C PHE A 170 -13.25 -10.96 -9.22
N MET A 171 -12.43 -11.36 -8.24
CA MET A 171 -10.97 -11.25 -8.30
C MET A 171 -10.33 -12.28 -9.25
N ASP A 172 -10.86 -13.49 -9.29
CA ASP A 172 -10.42 -14.54 -10.21
C ASP A 172 -10.72 -14.11 -11.67
N ASP A 173 -11.91 -13.56 -11.93
CA ASP A 173 -12.25 -13.02 -13.25
C ASP A 173 -11.32 -11.88 -13.69
N VAL A 174 -10.98 -10.95 -12.79
CA VAL A 174 -10.04 -9.85 -13.10
C VAL A 174 -8.64 -10.40 -13.41
N LYS A 175 -8.18 -11.43 -12.68
CA LYS A 175 -6.88 -12.10 -12.93
C LYS A 175 -6.85 -12.82 -14.27
N ASP A 176 -7.97 -13.42 -14.67
CA ASP A 176 -8.07 -14.23 -15.88
C ASP A 176 -8.33 -13.39 -17.14
N LEU A 177 -8.42 -12.06 -17.00
CA LEU A 177 -8.58 -11.15 -18.13
C LEU A 177 -7.44 -11.29 -19.13
N SER A 178 -7.84 -11.50 -20.39
CA SER A 178 -6.90 -11.54 -21.51
C SER A 178 -6.22 -10.19 -21.72
N THR A 179 -4.89 -10.18 -21.59
CA THR A 179 -4.08 -8.97 -21.75
C THR A 179 -4.13 -8.37 -23.16
N SER A 180 -4.33 -9.20 -24.19
CA SER A 180 -4.54 -8.70 -25.55
C SER A 180 -5.87 -7.97 -25.70
N LYS A 181 -6.96 -8.53 -25.13
CA LYS A 181 -8.27 -7.87 -25.09
C LYS A 181 -8.24 -6.58 -24.29
N LEU A 182 -7.57 -6.56 -23.14
CA LEU A 182 -7.39 -5.36 -22.32
C LEU A 182 -6.72 -4.22 -23.10
N LYS A 183 -5.62 -4.52 -23.79
CA LYS A 183 -4.91 -3.53 -24.62
C LYS A 183 -5.77 -3.04 -25.78
N GLN A 184 -6.50 -3.96 -26.44
CA GLN A 184 -7.40 -3.60 -27.52
C GLN A 184 -8.52 -2.66 -27.04
N GLU A 185 -9.24 -3.02 -25.98
CA GLU A 185 -10.32 -2.19 -25.44
C GLU A 185 -9.83 -0.82 -24.98
N HIS A 186 -8.67 -0.77 -24.33
CA HIS A 186 -8.05 0.48 -23.91
C HIS A 186 -7.72 1.37 -25.13
N GLN A 187 -7.11 0.82 -26.18
CA GLN A 187 -6.85 1.56 -27.42
C GLN A 187 -8.13 2.06 -28.11
N GLU A 188 -9.18 1.23 -28.18
CA GLU A 188 -10.46 1.62 -28.78
C GLU A 188 -11.19 2.70 -27.97
N ILE A 189 -10.99 2.75 -26.66
CA ILE A 189 -11.54 3.80 -25.80
C ILE A 189 -10.79 5.11 -26.04
N GLU A 190 -9.47 5.09 -26.06
CA GLU A 190 -8.66 6.29 -26.33
C GLU A 190 -8.89 6.85 -27.74
N GLU A 191 -9.00 5.99 -28.75
CA GLU A 191 -9.32 6.40 -30.11
C GLU A 191 -10.70 7.08 -30.22
N ARG A 192 -11.69 6.58 -29.47
CA ARG A 192 -13.02 7.21 -29.42
C ARG A 192 -12.98 8.56 -28.73
N LYS A 193 -12.31 8.67 -27.58
CA LYS A 193 -12.13 9.94 -26.88
C LYS A 193 -11.48 10.99 -27.78
N ARG A 194 -10.41 10.63 -28.50
CA ARG A 194 -9.74 11.53 -29.43
C ARG A 194 -10.68 12.02 -30.53
N LYS A 195 -11.50 11.13 -31.10
CA LYS A 195 -12.48 11.50 -32.13
C LYS A 195 -13.57 12.44 -31.58
N GLU A 196 -14.05 12.19 -30.37
CA GLU A 196 -15.04 13.04 -29.70
C GLU A 196 -14.45 14.44 -29.42
N GLU A 197 -13.24 14.51 -28.88
CA GLU A 197 -12.52 15.78 -28.63
C GLU A 197 -12.27 16.59 -29.92
N GLU A 198 -11.90 15.90 -31.01
CA GLU A 198 -11.75 16.52 -32.32
C GLU A 198 -13.08 17.07 -32.86
N GLN A 199 -14.18 16.34 -32.66
CA GLN A 199 -15.52 16.77 -33.08
C GLN A 199 -15.99 17.99 -32.27
N ASP A 200 -15.84 17.95 -30.96
CA ASP A 200 -16.20 19.05 -30.07
C ASP A 200 -15.38 20.31 -30.37
N SER A 201 -14.06 20.16 -30.60
CA SER A 201 -13.19 21.27 -30.98
C SER A 201 -13.63 21.91 -32.31
N ARG A 202 -14.03 21.10 -33.30
CA ARG A 202 -14.56 21.61 -34.58
C ARG A 202 -15.88 22.35 -34.40
N LEU A 203 -16.77 21.87 -33.54
CA LEU A 203 -18.04 22.53 -33.24
C LEU A 203 -17.82 23.89 -32.56
N ILE A 204 -16.90 23.95 -31.59
CA ILE A 204 -16.53 25.20 -30.90
C ILE A 204 -15.97 26.22 -31.91
N GLN A 205 -15.02 25.82 -32.76
CA GLN A 205 -14.45 26.70 -33.78
C GLN A 205 -15.51 27.25 -34.75
N LYS A 206 -16.45 26.40 -35.20
CA LYS A 206 -17.56 26.84 -36.06
C LYS A 206 -18.44 27.87 -35.35
N LEU A 207 -18.77 27.61 -34.09
CA LEU A 207 -19.64 28.49 -33.30
C LEU A 207 -18.97 29.85 -33.03
N GLU A 208 -17.67 29.86 -32.76
CA GLU A 208 -16.88 31.09 -32.66
C GLU A 208 -16.79 31.85 -33.98
N ALA A 209 -16.58 31.17 -35.10
CA ALA A 209 -16.55 31.79 -36.42
C ALA A 209 -17.90 32.42 -36.79
N THR A 210 -19.02 31.73 -36.51
CA THR A 210 -20.36 32.29 -36.70
C THR A 210 -20.57 33.53 -35.84
N LYS A 211 -20.23 33.49 -34.55
CA LYS A 211 -20.33 34.65 -33.65
C LYS A 211 -19.53 35.86 -34.18
N ARG A 212 -18.30 35.65 -34.65
CA ARG A 212 -17.47 36.72 -35.23
C ARG A 212 -18.09 37.30 -36.51
N ALA A 213 -18.62 36.44 -37.38
CA ALA A 213 -19.28 36.88 -38.61
C ALA A 213 -20.52 37.73 -38.30
N THR A 214 -21.38 37.31 -37.37
CA THR A 214 -22.57 38.08 -36.96
C THR A 214 -22.19 39.41 -36.28
N ALA A 215 -21.13 39.43 -35.47
CA ALA A 215 -20.65 40.67 -34.85
C ALA A 215 -20.13 41.67 -35.89
N ALA A 216 -19.40 41.20 -36.91
CA ALA A 216 -18.93 42.02 -38.02
C ALA A 216 -20.06 42.57 -38.89
N ASP A 217 -21.08 41.76 -39.17
CA ASP A 217 -22.25 42.18 -39.95
C ASP A 217 -23.08 43.25 -39.22
N ASN A 218 -23.30 43.07 -37.91
CA ASN A 218 -23.96 44.07 -37.07
C ASN A 218 -23.18 45.39 -36.98
N THR A 219 -21.84 45.36 -37.00
CA THR A 219 -21.04 46.59 -36.99
C THR A 219 -21.05 47.30 -38.34
N ALA A 220 -21.13 46.56 -39.45
CA ALA A 220 -21.24 47.14 -40.79
C ALA A 220 -22.61 47.80 -41.04
N GLN A 221 -23.69 47.31 -40.43
CA GLN A 221 -25.04 47.88 -40.59
C GLN A 221 -25.29 49.17 -39.76
N LEU A 222 -24.38 49.52 -38.85
CA LEU A 222 -24.47 50.70 -37.98
C LEU A 222 -23.64 51.90 -38.48
N GLN A 223 -22.92 51.77 -39.61
CA GLN A 223 -22.16 52.83 -40.28
C GLN A 223 -22.89 53.36 -41.50
#